data_AF-A0A101J499-F1
#
_entry.id   AF-A0A101J499-F1
#
_cell.length_a   1.000
_cell.length_b   1.000
_cell.length_c   1.000
_cell.angle_alpha   90.00
_cell.angle_beta   90.00
_cell.angle_gamma   90.00
#
_symmetry.space_group_name_H-M   'P 1'
#
loop_
_entity.id
_entity.type
_entity.pdbx_description
1 polymer ?
#
loop_
_entity_poly.entity_id
_entity_poly.type
_entity_poly.pdbx_seq_one_letter_code
_entity_poly.pdbx_strand_id
1 'polypeptide(L)'
;MHKRYTRQLFFILTLLLTSLDGSIASKTDPDKRASGEVPLTVEERRKFDHFFYEAVNAKVQGKYDEAMDLFRYCHALDSTNANVLVELGTFYNVLQEKDKALLYLQKAVSHDPENYYYNMMLAGLSKELGLKQDVVDIYSAMHERYPDKQELLYELASAYAENG
;
A
#
# COMPACT_ATOMS: atom_id res chain seq x y z
N MET A 1 -1.00 32.54 -79.44
CA MET A 1 -1.10 34.01 -79.31
C MET A 1 -1.47 34.36 -77.87
N HIS A 2 -0.65 35.21 -77.26
CA HIS A 2 -0.77 35.96 -76.00
C HIS A 2 -1.37 35.37 -74.72
N LYS A 3 -0.45 35.14 -73.78
CA LYS A 3 -0.58 35.18 -72.32
C LYS A 3 -1.34 36.43 -71.83
N ARG A 4 -2.21 36.25 -70.84
CA ARG A 4 -2.35 37.17 -69.69
C ARG A 4 -2.39 36.35 -68.40
N TYR A 5 -1.24 36.31 -67.74
CA TYR A 5 -1.07 35.91 -66.36
C TYR A 5 -1.46 37.09 -65.47
N THR A 6 -2.22 36.85 -64.42
CA THR A 6 -2.07 37.61 -63.17
C THR A 6 -2.51 36.76 -61.97
N ARG A 7 -1.52 36.41 -61.14
CA ARG A 7 -1.52 36.35 -59.65
C ARG A 7 -2.38 35.22 -59.04
N GLN A 8 -1.88 34.23 -58.29
CA GLN A 8 -0.59 33.90 -57.65
C GLN A 8 -0.49 32.36 -57.63
N LEU A 9 0.53 31.73 -58.22
CA LEU A 9 1.60 30.98 -57.50
C LEU A 9 1.21 30.43 -56.11
N PHE A 10 1.01 29.12 -55.95
CA PHE A 10 2.00 28.02 -55.75
C PHE A 10 2.59 27.91 -54.32
N PHE A 11 2.92 26.66 -53.99
CA PHE A 11 3.74 26.11 -52.89
C PHE A 11 2.92 25.29 -51.86
N ILE A 12 2.69 23.99 -52.12
CA ILE A 12 3.62 22.83 -51.99
C ILE A 12 3.91 22.49 -50.52
N LEU A 13 3.34 21.35 -50.13
CA LEU A 13 3.97 20.25 -49.37
C LEU A 13 4.98 20.62 -48.28
N THR A 14 4.59 20.45 -47.02
CA THR A 14 5.51 19.90 -46.00
C THR A 14 4.80 18.82 -45.20
N LEU A 15 5.55 17.75 -45.01
CA LEU A 15 5.22 16.48 -44.38
C LEU A 15 5.79 16.51 -42.95
N LEU A 16 5.25 15.66 -42.08
CA LEU A 16 5.84 15.11 -40.84
C LEU A 16 5.33 15.62 -39.46
N LEU A 17 4.68 14.65 -38.80
CA LEU A 17 4.98 14.11 -37.46
C LEU A 17 4.37 14.76 -36.20
N THR A 18 3.83 13.83 -35.39
CA THR A 18 3.51 13.87 -33.95
C THR A 18 2.21 14.60 -33.58
N SER A 19 1.34 14.10 -32.71
CA SER A 19 1.49 13.06 -31.68
C SER A 19 0.18 12.29 -31.48
N LEU A 20 0.36 11.01 -31.18
CA LEU A 20 -0.64 10.08 -30.72
C LEU A 20 -0.95 10.46 -29.27
N ASP A 21 -2.07 11.14 -29.01
CA ASP A 21 -2.51 11.41 -27.64
C ASP A 21 -3.18 10.13 -27.10
N GLY A 22 -2.34 9.15 -26.79
CA GLY A 22 -2.72 7.94 -26.08
C GLY A 22 -3.05 8.32 -24.65
N SER A 23 -4.32 8.56 -24.35
CA SER A 23 -4.81 8.66 -22.99
C SER A 23 -4.54 7.33 -22.28
N ILE A 24 -3.43 7.24 -21.54
CA ILE A 24 -3.26 6.22 -20.51
C ILE A 24 -4.19 6.63 -19.38
N ALA A 25 -5.45 6.23 -19.51
CA ALA A 25 -6.35 6.16 -18.38
C ALA A 25 -5.74 5.15 -17.40
N SER A 26 -5.12 5.67 -16.34
CA SER A 26 -4.84 4.91 -15.13
C SER A 26 -6.14 4.20 -14.75
N LYS A 27 -6.15 2.87 -14.90
CA LYS A 27 -7.18 2.01 -14.33
C LYS A 27 -7.05 2.16 -12.81
N THR A 28 -7.71 3.17 -12.27
CA THR A 28 -7.97 3.23 -10.84
C THR A 28 -8.91 2.08 -10.55
N ASP A 29 -8.41 1.15 -9.75
CA ASP A 29 -9.17 0.01 -9.25
C ASP A 29 -10.48 0.53 -8.62
N PRO A 30 -11.66 0.23 -9.19
CA PRO A 30 -12.91 0.85 -8.77
C PRO A 30 -13.31 0.45 -7.35
N ASP A 31 -12.69 -0.58 -6.78
CA ASP A 31 -13.02 -1.12 -5.45
C ASP A 31 -12.61 -0.19 -4.29
N LYS A 32 -11.61 0.68 -4.49
CA LYS A 32 -11.19 1.67 -3.46
C LYS A 32 -12.11 2.87 -3.29
N ARG A 33 -13.11 3.07 -4.16
CA ARG A 33 -14.03 4.22 -4.07
C ARG A 33 -15.22 3.99 -3.14
N ALA A 34 -15.42 2.78 -2.62
CA ALA A 34 -16.57 2.40 -1.81
C ALA A 34 -16.41 2.68 -0.30
N SER A 35 -15.22 3.03 0.19
CA SER A 35 -14.92 3.15 1.63
C SER A 35 -15.16 4.54 2.24
N GLY A 36 -15.72 5.51 1.51
CA GLY A 36 -15.90 6.87 2.00
C GLY A 36 -14.58 7.63 2.20
N GLU A 37 -13.48 7.10 1.68
CA GLU A 37 -12.14 7.70 1.73
C GLU A 37 -12.06 8.91 0.80
N VAL A 38 -11.62 10.04 1.34
CA VAL A 38 -11.30 11.22 0.55
C VAL A 38 -9.93 11.00 -0.10
N PRO A 39 -9.81 10.91 -1.43
CA PRO A 39 -8.52 10.70 -2.06
C PRO A 39 -7.59 11.88 -1.79
N LEU A 40 -6.33 11.60 -1.46
CA LEU A 40 -5.30 12.63 -1.28
C LEU A 40 -5.22 13.55 -2.49
N THR A 41 -5.12 14.85 -2.24
CA THR A 41 -4.77 15.83 -3.26
C THR A 41 -3.39 15.52 -3.86
N VAL A 42 -3.10 16.08 -5.05
CA VAL A 42 -1.78 15.90 -5.69
C VAL A 42 -0.64 16.36 -4.77
N GLU A 43 -0.87 17.44 -4.01
CA GLU A 43 0.12 17.99 -3.09
C GLU A 43 0.32 17.10 -1.84
N GLU A 44 -0.76 16.61 -1.24
CA GLU A 44 -0.67 15.67 -0.10
C GLU A 44 -0.02 14.36 -0.51
N ARG A 45 -0.30 13.86 -1.72
CA ARG A 45 0.36 12.67 -2.25
C ARG A 45 1.86 12.86 -2.42
N ARG A 46 2.30 13.99 -2.97
CA ARG A 46 3.73 14.31 -3.09
C ARG A 46 4.42 14.39 -1.73
N LYS A 47 3.77 15.03 -0.75
CA LYS A 47 4.27 15.08 0.62
C LYS A 47 4.35 13.69 1.23
N PHE A 48 3.29 12.90 1.10
CA PHE A 48 3.26 11.53 1.58
C PHE A 48 4.41 10.71 1.00
N ASP A 49 4.57 10.70 -0.33
CA ASP A 49 5.62 9.93 -1.00
C ASP A 49 7.03 10.36 -0.54
N HIS A 50 7.24 11.67 -0.37
CA HIS A 50 8.51 12.22 0.12
C HIS A 50 8.81 11.77 1.55
N PHE A 51 7.90 12.01 2.49
CA PHE A 51 8.14 11.70 3.90
C PHE A 51 8.13 10.19 4.18
N PHE A 52 7.38 9.40 3.41
CA PHE A 52 7.42 7.94 3.50
C PHE A 52 8.80 7.41 3.10
N TYR A 53 9.39 7.94 2.02
CA TYR A 53 10.74 7.59 1.61
C TYR A 53 11.78 7.98 2.67
N GLU A 54 11.66 9.17 3.26
CA GLU A 54 12.53 9.60 4.36
C GLU A 54 12.38 8.69 5.59
N ALA A 55 11.16 8.30 5.95
CA ALA A 55 10.90 7.40 7.08
C ALA A 55 11.59 6.04 6.91
N VAL A 56 11.46 5.45 5.71
CA VAL A 56 12.11 4.18 5.37
C VAL A 56 13.63 4.31 5.43
N ASN A 57 14.19 5.39 4.89
CA ASN A 57 15.64 5.65 4.95
C ASN A 57 16.14 5.83 6.38
N ALA A 58 15.43 6.61 7.21
CA ALA A 58 15.76 6.80 8.62
C ALA A 58 15.74 5.46 9.37
N LYS A 59 14.74 4.61 9.13
CA LYS A 59 14.64 3.26 9.69
C LYS A 59 15.84 2.39 9.28
N VAL A 60 16.21 2.39 8.01
CA VAL A 60 17.39 1.64 7.50
C VAL A 60 18.69 2.13 8.14
N GLN A 61 18.79 3.42 8.46
CA GLN A 61 19.93 4.01 9.17
C GLN A 61 19.91 3.79 10.69
N GLY A 62 18.89 3.12 11.23
CA GLY A 62 18.71 2.91 12.67
C GLY A 62 18.25 4.14 13.45
N LYS A 63 17.80 5.19 12.75
CA LYS A 63 17.26 6.42 13.36
C LYS A 63 15.77 6.21 13.67
N TYR A 64 15.50 5.38 14.66
CA TYR A 64 14.14 4.90 14.95
C TYR A 64 13.18 6.01 15.41
N ASP A 65 13.64 6.98 16.20
CA ASP A 65 12.81 8.10 16.64
C ASP A 65 12.37 8.97 15.45
N GLU A 66 13.31 9.31 14.57
CA GLU A 66 13.05 10.07 13.33
C GLU A 66 12.09 9.31 12.41
N ALA A 67 12.34 8.01 12.20
CA ALA A 67 11.46 7.18 11.38
C ALA A 67 10.03 7.14 11.95
N MET A 68 9.87 7.00 13.27
CA MET A 68 8.58 6.96 13.92
C MET A 68 7.81 8.29 13.73
N ASP A 69 8.47 9.44 13.90
CA ASP A 69 7.83 10.74 13.67
C ASP A 69 7.42 10.94 12.21
N LEU A 70 8.25 10.52 11.26
CA LEU A 70 7.93 10.58 9.83
C LEU A 70 6.77 9.65 9.45
N PHE A 71 6.72 8.43 9.99
CA PHE A 71 5.57 7.53 9.79
C PHE A 71 4.28 8.09 10.42
N ARG A 72 4.36 8.73 11.59
CA ARG A 72 3.21 9.42 12.19
C ARG A 72 2.73 10.58 11.33
N TYR A 73 3.64 11.33 10.71
CA TYR A 73 3.28 12.37 9.76
C TYR A 73 2.57 11.79 8.53
N CYS A 74 3.09 10.69 7.96
CA CYS A 74 2.45 9.99 6.86
C CYS A 74 1.04 9.48 7.25
N HIS A 75 0.88 8.96 8.46
CA HIS A 75 -0.41 8.50 8.98
C HIS A 75 -1.41 9.65 9.16
N ALA A 76 -0.94 10.85 9.51
CA ALA A 76 -1.78 12.05 9.61
C ALA A 76 -2.26 12.54 8.23
N LEU A 77 -1.46 12.32 7.17
CA LEU A 77 -1.87 12.58 5.79
C LEU A 77 -2.84 11.51 5.27
N ASP A 78 -2.50 10.23 5.48
CA ASP A 78 -3.29 9.08 5.03
C ASP A 78 -3.35 8.03 6.13
N SER A 79 -4.48 8.03 6.85
CA SER A 79 -4.68 7.12 7.98
C SER A 79 -5.03 5.69 7.57
N THR A 80 -5.34 5.45 6.29
CA THR A 80 -5.76 4.14 5.76
C THR A 80 -4.62 3.40 5.04
N ASN A 81 -3.46 4.04 4.88
CA ASN A 81 -2.31 3.43 4.23
C ASN A 81 -1.77 2.22 5.02
N ALA A 82 -1.98 1.01 4.49
CA ALA A 82 -1.60 -0.23 5.15
C ALA A 82 -0.09 -0.35 5.43
N ASN A 83 0.79 0.19 4.57
CA ASN A 83 2.23 0.17 4.81
C ASN A 83 2.59 0.99 6.06
N VAL A 84 2.04 2.20 6.18
CA VAL A 84 2.28 3.07 7.33
C VAL A 84 1.71 2.45 8.61
N LEU A 85 0.53 1.84 8.52
CA LEU A 85 -0.09 1.15 9.65
C LEU A 85 0.78 -0.01 10.17
N VAL A 86 1.35 -0.83 9.27
CA VAL A 86 2.28 -1.91 9.66
C VAL A 86 3.57 -1.37 10.26
N GLU A 87 4.13 -0.32 9.68
CA GLU A 87 5.35 0.31 10.21
C GLU A 87 5.12 0.81 11.64
N LEU A 88 4.04 1.55 11.88
CA LEU A 88 3.66 2.01 13.22
C LEU A 88 3.38 0.84 14.17
N GLY A 89 2.65 -0.20 13.71
CA GLY A 89 2.40 -1.40 14.50
C GLY A 89 3.69 -2.08 14.94
N THR A 90 4.69 -2.14 14.06
CA THR A 90 6.01 -2.71 14.35
C THR A 90 6.77 -1.88 15.37
N PHE A 91 6.76 -0.55 15.24
CA PHE A 91 7.38 0.34 16.23
C PHE A 91 6.74 0.19 17.61
N TYR A 92 5.42 0.20 17.70
CA TYR A 92 4.72 -0.02 18.98
C TYR A 92 5.02 -1.40 19.57
N ASN A 93 5.20 -2.42 18.73
CA ASN A 93 5.57 -3.75 19.19
C ASN A 93 6.96 -3.75 19.86
N VAL A 94 7.94 -3.08 19.24
CA VAL A 94 9.30 -2.91 19.79
C VAL A 94 9.26 -2.14 21.11
N LEU A 95 8.42 -1.10 21.19
CA LEU A 95 8.20 -0.30 22.40
C LEU A 95 7.43 -1.03 23.51
N GLN A 96 7.06 -2.30 23.32
CA GLN A 96 6.25 -3.10 24.25
C GLN A 96 4.82 -2.55 24.45
N GLU A 97 4.35 -1.67 23.58
CA GLU A 97 2.96 -1.18 23.56
C GLU A 97 2.09 -2.13 22.73
N LYS A 98 1.98 -3.38 23.20
CA LYS A 98 1.40 -4.50 22.43
C LYS A 98 -0.04 -4.26 21.99
N ASP A 99 -0.87 -3.63 22.82
CA ASP A 99 -2.26 -3.32 22.48
C ASP A 99 -2.36 -2.36 21.29
N LYS A 100 -1.49 -1.35 21.23
CA LYS A 100 -1.44 -0.43 20.09
C LYS A 100 -0.89 -1.14 18.86
N ALA A 101 0.16 -1.94 19.02
CA ALA A 101 0.72 -2.73 17.93
C ALA A 101 -0.34 -3.61 17.27
N LEU A 102 -1.14 -4.31 18.08
CA LEU A 102 -2.23 -5.17 17.62
C LEU A 102 -3.27 -4.36 16.85
N LEU A 103 -3.73 -3.23 17.40
CA LEU A 103 -4.70 -2.36 16.74
C LEU A 103 -4.21 -1.87 15.37
N TYR A 104 -2.95 -1.45 15.26
CA TYR A 104 -2.38 -0.97 14.01
C TYR A 104 -2.22 -2.10 12.97
N LEU A 105 -1.79 -3.28 13.39
CA LEU A 105 -1.67 -4.45 12.49
C LEU A 105 -3.03 -4.95 12.02
N GLN A 106 -4.06 -4.97 12.89
CA GLN A 106 -5.44 -5.29 12.50
C GLN A 106 -5.96 -4.32 11.43
N LYS A 107 -5.74 -3.01 11.62
CA LYS A 107 -6.10 -2.00 10.61
C LYS A 107 -5.36 -2.22 9.30
N ALA A 108 -4.07 -2.51 9.35
CA ALA A 108 -3.30 -2.77 8.14
C ALA A 108 -3.84 -3.96 7.34
N VAL A 109 -4.15 -5.07 8.02
CA VAL A 109 -4.79 -6.24 7.40
C VAL A 109 -6.19 -5.91 6.88
N SER A 110 -6.95 -5.05 7.56
CA SER A 110 -8.28 -4.64 7.06
C SER A 110 -8.22 -3.82 5.76
N HIS A 111 -7.15 -3.03 5.57
CA HIS A 111 -6.95 -2.21 4.38
C HIS A 111 -6.21 -2.94 3.25
N ASP A 112 -5.47 -4.01 3.56
CA ASP A 112 -4.80 -4.88 2.59
C ASP A 112 -4.82 -6.34 3.06
N PRO A 113 -6.00 -7.01 2.97
CA PRO A 113 -6.20 -8.37 3.50
C PRO A 113 -5.45 -9.44 2.69
N GLU A 114 -5.00 -9.08 1.49
CA GLU A 114 -4.23 -9.96 0.61
C GLU A 114 -2.71 -9.79 0.77
N ASN A 115 -2.29 -9.01 1.77
CA ASN A 115 -0.87 -8.92 2.09
C ASN A 115 -0.47 -10.05 3.02
N TYR A 116 0.25 -11.03 2.48
CA TYR A 116 0.74 -12.17 3.25
C TYR A 116 1.56 -11.74 4.48
N TYR A 117 2.44 -10.74 4.32
CA TYR A 117 3.34 -10.32 5.39
C TYR A 117 2.59 -9.64 6.52
N TYR A 118 1.58 -8.83 6.23
CA TYR A 118 0.80 -8.15 7.27
C TYR A 118 0.03 -9.17 8.10
N ASN A 119 -0.57 -10.18 7.45
CA ASN A 119 -1.24 -11.27 8.14
C ASN A 119 -0.28 -12.09 9.01
N MET A 120 0.94 -12.38 8.52
CA MET A 120 1.97 -13.06 9.32
C MET A 120 2.38 -12.24 10.55
N MET A 121 2.54 -10.93 10.41
CA MET A 121 2.89 -10.04 11.52
C MET A 121 1.76 -9.98 12.57
N LEU A 122 0.51 -9.89 12.12
CA LEU A 122 -0.65 -9.94 12.99
C LEU A 122 -0.75 -11.29 13.72
N ALA A 123 -0.65 -12.41 13.02
CA ALA A 123 -0.65 -13.75 13.62
C ALA A 123 0.48 -13.93 14.63
N GLY A 124 1.68 -13.47 14.32
CA GLY A 124 2.83 -13.53 15.24
C GLY A 124 2.58 -12.78 16.54
N LEU A 125 2.04 -11.56 16.47
CA LEU A 125 1.69 -10.79 17.66
C LEU A 125 0.52 -11.41 18.42
N SER A 126 -0.52 -11.88 17.72
CA SER A 126 -1.66 -12.56 18.34
C SER A 126 -1.25 -13.83 19.09
N LYS A 127 -0.27 -14.59 18.57
CA LYS A 127 0.35 -15.72 19.27
C LYS A 127 1.07 -15.29 20.54
N GLU A 128 1.89 -14.24 20.46
CA GLU A 128 2.60 -13.70 21.63
C GLU A 128 1.63 -13.27 22.75
N LEU A 129 0.47 -12.73 22.36
CA LEU A 129 -0.58 -12.29 23.28
C LEU A 129 -1.53 -13.41 23.74
N GLY A 130 -1.37 -14.64 23.23
CA GLY A 130 -2.23 -15.77 23.59
C GLY A 130 -3.67 -15.65 23.06
N LEU A 131 -3.90 -14.87 22.00
CA LEU A 131 -5.19 -14.71 21.34
C LEU A 131 -5.48 -15.91 20.42
N LYS A 132 -5.67 -17.08 21.05
CA LYS A 132 -5.70 -18.38 20.37
C LYS A 132 -6.72 -18.46 19.22
N GLN A 133 -7.93 -17.95 19.44
CA GLN A 133 -8.97 -17.96 18.41
C GLN A 133 -8.61 -17.06 17.23
N ASP A 134 -8.14 -15.84 17.48
CA ASP A 134 -7.69 -14.92 16.43
C ASP A 134 -6.59 -15.55 15.57
N VAL A 135 -5.65 -16.29 16.19
CA VAL A 135 -4.59 -16.99 15.46
C VAL A 135 -5.16 -18.06 14.52
N VAL A 136 -6.14 -18.85 14.98
CA VAL A 136 -6.84 -19.83 14.14
C VAL A 136 -7.55 -19.13 12.97
N ASP A 137 -8.23 -18.03 13.23
CA ASP A 137 -9.00 -17.29 12.23
C ASP A 137 -8.07 -16.68 11.16
N ILE A 138 -6.96 -16.07 11.58
CA ILE A 138 -5.96 -15.50 10.67
C ILE A 138 -5.36 -16.59 9.78
N TYR A 139 -4.85 -17.68 10.35
CA TYR A 139 -4.24 -18.73 9.53
C TYR A 139 -5.24 -19.47 8.65
N SER A 140 -6.50 -19.59 9.06
CA SER A 140 -7.56 -20.15 8.22
C SER A 140 -7.80 -19.26 7.00
N ALA A 141 -7.97 -17.95 7.20
CA ALA A 141 -8.15 -16.99 6.11
C ALA A 141 -6.92 -16.94 5.18
N MET A 142 -5.71 -17.02 5.74
CA MET A 142 -4.48 -17.11 4.95
C MET A 142 -4.42 -18.41 4.13
N HIS A 143 -4.80 -19.55 4.70
CA HIS A 143 -4.78 -20.83 3.98
C HIS A 143 -5.77 -20.85 2.83
N GLU A 144 -6.96 -20.27 3.00
CA GLU A 144 -7.95 -20.10 1.93
C GLU A 144 -7.40 -19.26 0.77
N ARG A 145 -6.65 -18.18 1.08
CA ARG A 145 -6.09 -17.28 0.06
C ARG A 145 -4.79 -17.80 -0.58
N TYR A 146 -4.00 -18.59 0.14
CA TYR A 146 -2.74 -19.16 -0.34
C TYR A 146 -2.70 -20.69 -0.15
N PRO A 147 -3.55 -21.44 -0.86
CA PRO A 147 -3.67 -22.89 -0.67
C PRO A 147 -2.37 -23.66 -0.96
N ASP A 148 -1.51 -23.11 -1.82
CA ASP A 148 -0.23 -23.73 -2.22
C ASP A 148 0.89 -23.55 -1.19
N LYS A 149 0.70 -22.69 -0.17
CA LYS A 149 1.71 -22.45 0.87
C LYS A 149 1.59 -23.48 1.99
N GLN A 150 2.31 -24.58 1.84
CA GLN A 150 2.33 -25.68 2.81
C GLN A 150 2.72 -25.26 4.23
N GLU A 151 3.53 -24.21 4.39
CA GLU A 151 3.87 -23.61 5.70
C GLU A 151 2.61 -23.28 6.52
N LEU A 152 1.56 -22.77 5.88
CA LEU A 152 0.31 -22.39 6.56
C LEU A 152 -0.43 -23.58 7.15
N LEU A 153 -0.27 -24.80 6.59
CA LEU A 153 -0.87 -26.01 7.16
C LEU A 153 -0.25 -26.35 8.51
N TYR A 154 1.08 -26.19 8.64
CA TYR A 154 1.77 -26.40 9.90
C TYR A 154 1.34 -25.36 10.94
N GLU A 155 1.25 -24.10 10.54
CA GLU A 155 0.82 -23.02 11.43
C GLU A 155 -0.62 -23.17 11.90
N LEU A 156 -1.52 -23.56 11.00
CA LEU A 156 -2.92 -23.80 11.32
C LEU A 156 -3.09 -25.03 12.23
N ALA A 157 -2.34 -26.11 12.00
CA ALA A 157 -2.35 -27.27 12.88
C ALA A 157 -1.86 -26.92 14.30
N SER A 158 -0.79 -26.12 14.42
CA SER A 158 -0.32 -25.60 15.71
C SER A 158 -1.39 -24.75 16.39
N ALA A 159 -2.01 -23.83 15.64
CA ALA A 159 -3.06 -22.96 16.14
C ALA A 159 -4.26 -23.75 16.70
N TYR A 160 -4.72 -24.80 16.01
CA TYR A 160 -5.79 -25.65 16.52
C TYR A 160 -5.38 -26.44 17.77
N ALA A 161 -4.16 -26.97 17.81
CA ALA A 161 -3.65 -27.70 18.97
C ALA A 161 -3.49 -26.80 20.21
N GLU A 162 -3.14 -25.53 20.01
CA GLU A 162 -3.01 -24.55 21.09
C GLU A 162 -4.36 -23.98 21.56
N ASN A 163 -5.38 -23.97 20.70
CA ASN A 163 -6.73 -23.47 21.02
C ASN A 163 -7.59 -24.48 21.81
N GLY A 164 -7.36 -25.78 21.61
CA GLY A 164 -8.03 -26.88 22.34
C GLY A 164 -7.50 -27.11 23.75
#